data_AF-A0A9E6CGU6-F1
#
_entry.id   AF-A0A9E6CGU6-F1
#
_cell.length_a   1.000
_cell.length_b   1.000
_cell.length_c   1.000
_cell.angle_alpha   90.00
_cell.angle_beta   90.00
_cell.angle_gamma   90.00
#
_symmetry.space_group_name_H-M   'P 1'
#
loop_
_entity.id
_entity.type
_entity.pdbx_description
1 polymer ?
#
loop_
_entity_poly.entity_id
_entity_poly.type
_entity_poly.pdbx_seq_one_letter_code
_entity_poly.pdbx_strand_id
1 'polypeptide(L)'
;AMVESALSEIKSLEEFGFKDIVVSLKSSDVRTTVRAYQLLANKVDYPFHIGITEAGYGTPGLVKSAVGIGILLFYGLGDTLRVSLTSRNPVFSVKVARSILTELEY
;
A
#
# COMPACT_ATOMS: atom_id res chain seq x y z
N ALA A 1 -14.39 9.21 1.39
CA ALA A 1 -13.58 9.26 2.63
C ALA A 1 -12.07 9.14 2.36
N MET A 2 -11.49 7.94 2.18
CA MET A 2 -10.01 7.79 2.12
C MET A 2 -9.34 8.61 1.00
N VAL A 3 -9.89 8.53 -0.23
CA VAL A 3 -9.35 9.24 -1.39
C VAL A 3 -9.49 10.76 -1.23
N GLU A 4 -10.63 11.23 -0.74
CA GLU A 4 -10.88 12.66 -0.51
C GLU A 4 -9.95 13.24 0.56
N SER A 5 -9.73 12.49 1.64
CA SER A 5 -8.77 12.86 2.69
C SER A 5 -7.36 12.97 2.10
N ALA A 6 -6.90 11.98 1.33
CA ALA A 6 -5.58 12.04 0.70
C ALA A 6 -5.45 13.24 -0.25
N LEU A 7 -6.46 13.53 -1.07
CA LEU A 7 -6.45 14.70 -1.97
C LEU A 7 -6.42 16.02 -1.20
N SER A 8 -7.12 16.11 -0.07
CA SER A 8 -7.11 17.30 0.78
C SER A 8 -5.73 17.54 1.40
N GLU A 9 -5.08 16.49 1.89
CA GLU A 9 -3.73 16.59 2.47
C GLU A 9 -2.69 16.95 1.39
N ILE A 10 -2.77 16.31 0.21
CA ILE A 10 -1.91 16.63 -0.93
C ILE A 10 -2.07 18.10 -1.31
N LYS A 11 -3.30 18.59 -1.49
CA LYS A 11 -3.57 19.98 -1.82
C LYS A 11 -3.01 20.94 -0.77
N SER A 12 -3.13 20.58 0.51
CA SER A 12 -2.60 21.40 1.60
C SER A 12 -1.07 21.51 1.53
N LEU A 13 -0.37 20.42 1.23
CA LEU A 13 1.08 20.44 1.03
C LEU A 13 1.49 21.25 -0.22
N GLU A 14 0.76 21.08 -1.33
CA GLU A 14 1.00 21.82 -2.56
C GLU A 14 0.77 23.33 -2.41
N GLU A 15 -0.18 23.76 -1.58
CA GLU A 15 -0.43 25.18 -1.26
C GLU A 15 0.77 25.85 -0.57
N PHE A 16 1.59 25.09 0.16
CA PHE A 16 2.87 25.53 0.73
C PHE A 16 4.07 25.30 -0.22
N GLY A 17 3.84 24.86 -1.45
CA GLY A 17 4.88 24.58 -2.44
C GLY A 17 5.63 23.27 -2.21
N PHE A 18 5.17 22.40 -1.32
CA PHE A 18 5.80 21.12 -1.02
C PHE A 18 5.27 20.03 -1.95
N LYS A 19 6.13 19.45 -2.78
CA LYS A 19 5.76 18.42 -3.78
C LYS A 19 6.50 17.10 -3.64
N ASP A 20 7.42 16.98 -2.67
CA ASP A 20 8.14 15.73 -2.41
C ASP A 20 7.27 14.78 -1.58
N ILE A 21 6.21 14.26 -2.20
CA ILE A 21 5.14 13.51 -1.53
C ILE A 21 5.18 12.04 -1.95
N VAL A 22 5.06 11.14 -0.97
CA VAL A 22 4.76 9.72 -1.17
C VAL A 22 3.42 9.43 -0.50
N VAL A 23 2.48 8.80 -1.22
CA VAL A 23 1.12 8.62 -0.73
C VAL A 23 0.86 7.17 -0.33
N SER A 24 0.12 6.97 0.75
CA SER A 24 -0.36 5.64 1.13
C SER A 24 -1.83 5.66 1.58
N LEU A 25 -2.61 4.71 1.05
CA LEU A 25 -4.03 4.50 1.34
C LEU A 25 -4.23 3.10 1.95
N LYS A 26 -4.07 2.96 3.26
CA LYS A 26 -4.10 1.64 3.93
C LYS A 26 -5.40 1.42 4.69
N SER A 27 -5.95 0.22 4.55
CA SER A 27 -7.10 -0.29 5.32
C SER A 27 -6.87 -1.78 5.62
N SER A 28 -7.65 -2.35 6.53
CA SER A 28 -7.63 -3.78 6.87
C SER A 28 -8.50 -4.63 5.93
N ASP A 29 -9.38 -3.99 5.14
CA ASP A 29 -10.13 -4.62 4.04
C ASP A 29 -9.41 -4.43 2.70
N VAL A 30 -9.04 -5.55 2.08
CA VAL A 30 -8.24 -5.57 0.84
C VAL A 30 -8.97 -4.90 -0.32
N ARG A 31 -10.28 -5.15 -0.48
CA ARG A 31 -11.06 -4.61 -1.61
C ARG A 31 -11.15 -3.09 -1.55
N THR A 32 -11.41 -2.56 -0.35
CA THR A 32 -11.45 -1.12 -0.08
C THR A 32 -10.10 -0.48 -0.38
N THR A 33 -8.99 -1.07 0.08
CA THR A 33 -7.64 -0.58 -0.23
C THR A 33 -7.37 -0.55 -1.73
N VAL A 34 -7.59 -1.65 -2.44
CA VAL A 34 -7.36 -1.73 -3.89
C VAL A 34 -8.18 -0.66 -4.62
N ARG A 35 -9.47 -0.54 -4.29
CA ARG A 35 -10.34 0.44 -4.95
C ARG A 35 -9.89 1.88 -4.67
N ALA A 36 -9.42 2.17 -3.45
CA ALA A 36 -8.93 3.49 -3.09
C ALA A 36 -7.68 3.86 -3.89
N TYR A 37 -6.70 2.96 -4.02
CA TYR A 37 -5.51 3.20 -4.86
C TYR A 37 -5.87 3.40 -6.33
N GLN A 38 -6.72 2.54 -6.91
CA GLN A 38 -7.17 2.71 -8.30
C GLN A 38 -7.82 4.08 -8.53
N LEU A 39 -8.67 4.54 -7.60
CA LEU A 39 -9.33 5.84 -7.72
C LEU A 39 -8.36 7.01 -7.57
N LEU A 40 -7.40 6.92 -6.64
CA LEU A 40 -6.42 7.99 -6.42
C LEU A 40 -5.40 8.07 -7.56
N ALA A 41 -4.95 6.94 -8.11
CA ALA A 41 -4.01 6.88 -9.22
C ALA A 41 -4.50 7.61 -10.49
N ASN A 42 -5.82 7.71 -10.68
CA ASN A 42 -6.41 8.48 -11.78
C ASN A 42 -6.46 10.00 -11.53
N LYS A 43 -5.98 10.48 -10.38
CA LYS A 43 -6.13 11.87 -9.93
C LYS A 43 -4.81 12.55 -9.57
N VAL A 44 -3.76 11.78 -9.28
CA VAL A 44 -2.45 12.30 -8.84
C VAL A 44 -1.32 11.51 -9.47
N ASP A 45 -0.16 12.15 -9.58
CA ASP A 45 1.07 11.57 -10.12
C ASP A 45 2.17 11.58 -9.05
N TYR A 46 1.91 10.86 -7.95
CA TYR A 46 2.86 10.70 -6.84
C TYR A 46 3.15 9.23 -6.61
N PRO A 47 4.37 8.87 -6.19
CA PRO A 47 4.71 7.49 -5.86
C PRO A 47 3.84 6.95 -4.72
N PHE A 48 3.49 5.67 -4.82
CA PHE A 48 2.66 4.96 -3.87
C PHE A 48 3.47 4.03 -2.95
N HIS A 49 3.29 4.22 -1.64
CA HIS A 49 3.75 3.30 -0.62
C HIS A 49 2.64 2.34 -0.20
N ILE A 50 2.64 1.15 -0.80
CA ILE A 50 1.57 0.17 -0.63
C ILE A 50 1.74 -0.74 0.60
N GLY A 51 0.61 -1.29 1.04
CA GLY A 51 0.56 -2.26 2.12
C GLY A 51 -0.85 -2.38 2.69
N ILE A 52 -1.15 -3.51 3.31
CA ILE A 52 -2.39 -3.76 4.02
C ILE A 52 -2.13 -3.57 5.52
N THR A 53 -2.97 -2.81 6.23
CA THR A 53 -2.84 -2.66 7.69
C THR A 53 -3.58 -3.78 8.40
N GLU A 54 -3.21 -4.05 9.65
CA GLU A 54 -3.86 -5.08 10.49
C GLU A 54 -3.97 -6.43 9.76
N ALA A 55 -2.88 -6.87 9.14
CA ALA A 55 -2.88 -8.16 8.44
C ALA A 55 -3.13 -9.30 9.44
N GLY A 56 -2.68 -9.14 10.68
CA GLY A 56 -2.78 -10.12 11.75
C GLY A 56 -1.54 -11.02 11.82
N TYR A 57 -1.67 -12.10 12.59
CA TYR A 57 -0.61 -13.07 12.83
C TYR A 57 -0.74 -14.30 11.91
N GLY A 58 0.38 -14.96 11.63
CA GLY A 58 0.40 -16.27 10.97
C GLY A 58 -0.15 -16.27 9.55
N THR A 59 -0.68 -17.42 9.12
CA THR A 59 -1.17 -17.65 7.75
C THR A 59 -2.21 -16.63 7.28
N PRO A 60 -3.23 -16.24 8.07
CA PRO A 60 -4.21 -15.25 7.62
C PRO A 60 -3.57 -13.90 7.26
N GLY A 61 -2.59 -13.44 8.04
CA GLY A 61 -1.89 -12.19 7.75
C GLY A 61 -0.98 -12.27 6.53
N LEU A 62 -0.34 -13.43 6.34
CA LEU A 62 0.45 -13.70 5.14
C LEU A 62 -0.43 -13.67 3.88
N VAL A 63 -1.54 -14.42 3.89
CA VAL A 63 -2.46 -14.50 2.76
C VAL A 63 -3.09 -13.13 2.49
N LYS A 64 -3.58 -12.43 3.53
CA LYS A 64 -4.17 -11.10 3.35
C LYS A 64 -3.16 -10.11 2.74
N SER A 65 -1.93 -10.10 3.24
CA SER A 65 -0.87 -9.22 2.72
C SER A 65 -0.53 -9.57 1.27
N ALA A 66 -0.31 -10.85 0.97
CA ALA A 66 0.03 -11.31 -0.38
C ALA A 66 -1.07 -10.99 -1.40
N VAL A 67 -2.33 -11.27 -1.07
CA VAL A 67 -3.46 -10.97 -1.95
C VAL A 67 -3.58 -9.47 -2.19
N GLY A 68 -3.56 -8.65 -1.13
CA GLY A 68 -3.75 -7.21 -1.29
C GLY A 68 -2.60 -6.51 -2.01
N ILE A 69 -1.36 -6.82 -1.62
CA ILE A 69 -0.17 -6.24 -2.26
C ILE A 69 -0.05 -6.76 -3.70
N GLY A 70 -0.28 -8.05 -3.94
CA GLY A 70 -0.20 -8.62 -5.28
C GLY A 70 -1.19 -8.02 -6.26
N ILE A 71 -2.44 -7.75 -5.83
CA ILE A 71 -3.41 -7.06 -6.68
C ILE A 71 -2.96 -5.62 -7.00
N LEU A 72 -2.43 -4.89 -6.02
CA LEU A 72 -1.94 -3.52 -6.25
C LEU A 72 -0.78 -3.50 -7.25
N LEU A 73 0.19 -4.40 -7.07
CA LEU A 73 1.33 -4.54 -7.98
C LEU A 73 0.87 -4.94 -9.39
N PHE A 74 -0.07 -5.88 -9.52
CA PHE A 74 -0.63 -6.28 -10.81
C PHE A 74 -1.22 -5.09 -11.60
N TYR A 75 -1.82 -4.11 -10.93
CA TYR A 75 -2.31 -2.88 -11.56
C TYR A 75 -1.23 -1.80 -11.77
N GLY A 76 0.03 -2.08 -11.42
CA GLY A 76 1.13 -1.11 -11.47
C GLY A 76 1.05 -0.03 -10.40
N LEU A 77 0.33 -0.27 -9.29
CA LEU A 77 -0.01 0.74 -8.29
C LEU A 77 0.90 0.70 -7.05
N GLY A 78 2.22 0.59 -7.21
CA GLY A 78 3.14 0.61 -6.05
C GLY A 78 4.62 0.77 -6.41
N ASP A 79 5.25 1.76 -5.80
CA ASP A 79 6.69 2.10 -5.97
C ASP A 79 7.53 1.61 -4.79
N THR A 80 6.89 1.47 -3.63
CA THR A 80 7.49 0.87 -2.44
C THR A 80 6.41 0.16 -1.63
N LEU A 81 6.77 -0.85 -0.86
CA LEU A 81 5.79 -1.67 -0.13
C LEU A 81 6.21 -1.98 1.29
N ARG A 82 5.21 -2.25 2.13
CA ARG A 82 5.40 -2.80 3.47
C ARG A 82 4.37 -3.89 3.76
N VAL A 83 4.86 -5.08 4.09
CA VAL A 83 4.08 -6.16 4.70
C VAL A 83 3.94 -5.89 6.20
N SER A 84 2.70 -5.79 6.70
CA SER A 84 2.41 -5.41 8.09
C SER A 84 1.84 -6.58 8.89
N LEU A 85 2.70 -7.56 9.19
CA LEU A 85 2.36 -8.71 10.02
C LEU A 85 2.50 -8.36 11.51
N THR A 86 1.59 -8.88 12.33
CA THR A 86 1.80 -8.94 13.77
C THR A 86 2.85 -10.03 14.01
N SER A 87 4.11 -9.66 14.23
CA SER A 87 5.23 -10.57 14.46
C SER A 87 6.24 -9.91 15.38
N ARG A 88 6.90 -10.71 16.24
CA ARG A 88 8.03 -10.21 17.07
C ARG A 88 9.32 -10.02 16.26
N ASN A 89 9.41 -10.64 15.08
CA ASN A 89 10.58 -10.53 14.21
C ASN A 89 10.25 -9.70 12.96
N PRO A 90 10.77 -8.46 12.84
CA PRO A 90 10.51 -7.59 11.69
C PRO A 90 11.11 -8.11 10.39
N VAL A 91 12.18 -8.91 10.45
CA VAL A 91 12.83 -9.52 9.27
C VAL A 91 11.86 -10.45 8.54
N PHE A 92 10.91 -11.05 9.25
CA PHE A 92 9.92 -11.93 8.62
C PHE A 92 9.05 -11.19 7.60
N SER A 93 8.58 -9.98 7.93
CA SER A 93 7.83 -9.14 6.99
C SER A 93 8.64 -8.78 5.74
N VAL A 94 9.96 -8.56 5.90
CA VAL A 94 10.87 -8.30 4.77
C VAL A 94 11.00 -9.52 3.86
N LYS A 95 11.12 -10.73 4.43
CA LYS A 95 11.16 -11.97 3.64
C LYS A 95 9.89 -12.16 2.83
N VAL A 96 8.73 -11.94 3.45
CA VAL A 96 7.44 -12.05 2.76
C VAL A 96 7.29 -11.00 1.67
N ALA A 97 7.69 -9.75 1.93
CA ALA A 97 7.72 -8.69 0.94
C ALA A 97 8.56 -9.08 -0.29
N ARG A 98 9.77 -9.62 -0.07
CA ARG A 98 10.64 -10.11 -1.15
C ARG A 98 10.01 -11.26 -1.92
N SER A 99 9.41 -12.23 -1.22
CA SER A 99 8.73 -13.35 -1.87
C SER A 99 7.59 -12.87 -2.77
N ILE A 100 6.74 -11.92 -2.31
CA ILE A 100 5.65 -11.37 -3.13
C ILE A 100 6.20 -10.73 -4.42
N LEU A 101 7.30 -9.97 -4.32
CA LEU A 101 7.94 -9.36 -5.49
C LEU A 101 8.50 -10.43 -6.45
N THR A 102 9.22 -11.42 -5.92
CA THR A 102 9.80 -12.51 -6.72
C THR A 102 8.74 -13.31 -7.48
N GLU A 103 7.61 -13.65 -6.85
CA GLU A 103 6.53 -14.40 -7.51
C GLU A 103 5.81 -13.60 -8.60
N LEU A 104 5.98 -12.28 -8.62
CA LEU A 104 5.46 -11.38 -9.66
C LEU A 104 6.54 -10.89 -10.63
N GLU A 105 7.74 -11.48 -10.56
CA GLU A 105 8.87 -11.19 -11.45
C GLU A 105 9.36 -9.72 -11.41
N TYR A 106 9.26 -9.06 -10.24
CA TYR A 106 9.88 -7.76 -9.97
C TYR A 106 11.32 -7.87 -9.46
#